data_AF-A0A934S4G0-F1
#
_entry.id   AF-A0A934S4G0-F1
#
_cell.length_a   1.000
_cell.length_b   1.000
_cell.length_c   1.000
_cell.angle_alpha   90.00
_cell.angle_beta   90.00
_cell.angle_gamma   90.00
#
_symmetry.space_group_name_H-M   'P 1'
#
loop_
_entity.id
_entity.type
_entity.pdbx_description
1 polymer ?
#
loop_
_entity_poly.entity_id
_entity_poly.type
_entity_poly.pdbx_seq_one_letter_code
_entity_poly.pdbx_strand_id
1 'polypeptide(L)'
;MELNEGLPQELMNWISRSHTDQLYRELLSSDSPVRISTSELLLRRAIAREIYRREGIKCLDRVAFEGNEQAMGFLFCTIASAEPELAKSELQARGLSMELNLVLQMTIDALKASAVRGASELLKSENLWGEGVGMGYTEFAEDFNFREYLSQTSSSAGKVEAFKYLAAKDPDEAAACMLEGFQWEIAGSMLDGRSAVAGRQEAIKWMADEIGKVPDRYRKMELNDLARHCDARDSEMMMNQLGARQDRLDFAVSSISQFRDEKIEYFATLPEEFRISVMNQWLESIRLTNWGKDPEMALKMMDQMKIPAEQYEALLKVQSGVAN
;
A
#
# COMPACT_ATOMS: atom_id res chain seq x y z
N MET A 1 7.30 -6.05 -21.98
CA MET A 1 8.14 -4.86 -21.85
C MET A 1 9.04 -5.11 -20.63
N GLU A 2 10.36 -5.17 -20.81
CA GLU A 2 11.27 -5.65 -19.76
C GLU A 2 11.56 -4.56 -18.73
N LEU A 3 11.50 -4.91 -17.44
CA LEU A 3 11.99 -4.14 -16.30
C LEU A 3 13.51 -3.87 -16.44
N ASN A 4 13.89 -2.94 -17.34
CA ASN A 4 15.26 -2.52 -17.68
C ASN A 4 15.60 -1.14 -17.09
N GLU A 5 14.97 -0.78 -15.99
CA GLU A 5 15.11 0.55 -15.40
C GLU A 5 16.33 0.62 -14.48
N GLY A 6 17.52 0.81 -15.07
CA GLY A 6 18.67 1.34 -14.31
C GLY A 6 20.07 0.88 -14.71
N LEU A 7 20.22 -0.11 -15.60
CA LEU A 7 21.55 -0.53 -16.06
C LEU A 7 22.00 0.28 -17.30
N PRO A 8 23.26 0.74 -17.36
CA PRO A 8 23.84 1.31 -18.57
C PRO A 8 23.72 0.37 -19.77
N GLN A 9 23.40 0.93 -20.95
CA GLN A 9 23.26 0.16 -22.20
C GLN A 9 24.49 -0.68 -22.54
N GLU A 10 25.68 -0.21 -22.18
CA GLU A 10 26.94 -0.93 -22.37
C GLU A 10 26.97 -2.27 -21.62
N LEU A 11 26.44 -2.30 -20.37
CA LEU A 11 26.33 -3.53 -19.60
C LEU A 11 25.30 -4.47 -20.19
N MET A 12 24.14 -3.96 -20.64
CA MET A 12 23.13 -4.77 -21.31
C MET A 12 23.70 -5.40 -22.60
N ASN A 13 24.46 -4.63 -23.38
CA ASN A 13 25.15 -5.14 -24.56
C ASN A 13 26.19 -6.20 -24.20
N TRP A 14 26.95 -6.00 -23.12
CA TRP A 14 27.90 -6.99 -22.63
C TRP A 14 27.21 -8.30 -22.21
N ILE A 15 26.12 -8.24 -21.44
CA ILE A 15 25.34 -9.42 -21.02
C ILE A 15 24.87 -10.22 -22.25
N SER A 16 24.24 -9.54 -23.21
CA SER A 16 23.67 -10.19 -24.40
C SER A 16 24.72 -10.87 -25.29
N ARG A 17 25.96 -10.36 -25.32
CA ARG A 17 27.06 -10.87 -26.15
C ARG A 17 27.99 -11.83 -25.43
N SER A 18 27.97 -11.85 -24.10
CA SER A 18 28.83 -12.70 -23.29
C SER A 18 28.49 -14.17 -23.48
N HIS A 19 29.50 -15.05 -23.42
CA HIS A 19 29.27 -16.49 -23.40
C HIS A 19 28.59 -16.91 -22.08
N THR A 20 27.76 -17.96 -22.11
CA THR A 20 26.98 -18.35 -20.93
C THR A 20 27.88 -18.72 -19.73
N ASP A 21 29.04 -19.34 -19.97
CA ASP A 21 30.02 -19.63 -18.90
C ASP A 21 30.63 -18.37 -18.27
N GLN A 22 30.71 -17.27 -19.02
CA GLN A 22 31.15 -15.99 -18.46
C GLN A 22 30.05 -15.39 -17.58
N LEU A 23 28.79 -15.51 -17.98
CA LEU A 23 27.64 -15.10 -17.19
C LEU A 23 27.53 -15.88 -15.88
N TYR A 24 27.76 -17.21 -15.90
CA TYR A 24 27.80 -18.01 -14.68
C TYR A 24 28.94 -17.61 -13.75
N ARG A 25 30.16 -17.42 -14.28
CA ARG A 25 31.29 -16.96 -13.45
C ARG A 25 30.98 -15.63 -12.77
N GLU A 26 30.35 -14.73 -13.51
CA GLU A 26 29.90 -13.46 -12.94
C GLU A 26 28.85 -13.73 -11.86
N LEU A 27 27.74 -14.41 -12.16
CA LEU A 27 26.68 -14.69 -11.19
C LEU A 27 27.18 -15.39 -9.90
N LEU A 28 28.15 -16.29 -10.02
CA LEU A 28 28.74 -17.06 -8.91
C LEU A 28 29.82 -16.31 -8.12
N SER A 29 30.38 -15.22 -8.65
CA SER A 29 31.49 -14.46 -8.03
C SER A 29 31.11 -13.66 -6.77
N SER A 30 29.86 -13.76 -6.31
CA SER A 30 29.38 -13.04 -5.13
C SER A 30 29.83 -13.72 -3.83
N ASP A 31 30.93 -13.24 -3.27
CA ASP A 31 31.54 -13.80 -2.04
C ASP A 31 31.00 -13.19 -0.73
N SER A 32 30.00 -12.31 -0.74
CA SER A 32 29.44 -11.82 0.54
C SER A 32 28.00 -11.28 0.49
N PRO A 33 27.10 -11.75 1.38
CA PRO A 33 25.71 -11.28 1.46
C PRO A 33 25.55 -9.89 2.10
N VAL A 34 26.60 -9.28 2.63
CA VAL A 34 26.43 -8.18 3.61
C VAL A 34 26.26 -6.80 2.98
N ARG A 35 26.79 -6.51 1.77
CA ARG A 35 26.61 -5.19 1.10
C ARG A 35 26.77 -5.27 -0.42
N ILE A 36 25.76 -5.78 -1.13
CA ILE A 36 25.66 -5.62 -2.58
C ILE A 36 25.11 -4.21 -2.88
N SER A 37 25.76 -3.47 -3.75
CA SER A 37 25.24 -2.16 -4.20
C SER A 37 23.98 -2.33 -5.06
N THR A 38 23.11 -1.32 -5.13
CA THR A 38 21.92 -1.36 -6.00
C THR A 38 22.28 -1.69 -7.45
N SER A 39 23.38 -1.14 -7.98
CA SER A 39 23.84 -1.41 -9.33
C SER A 39 24.28 -2.86 -9.54
N GLU A 40 24.95 -3.45 -8.54
CA GLU A 40 25.35 -4.86 -8.59
C GLU A 40 24.14 -5.78 -8.48
N LEU A 41 23.15 -5.46 -7.65
CA LEU A 41 21.89 -6.20 -7.56
C LEU A 41 21.16 -6.23 -8.92
N LEU A 42 21.07 -5.08 -9.59
CA LEU A 42 20.48 -4.97 -10.92
C LEU A 42 21.25 -5.80 -11.95
N LEU A 43 22.59 -5.73 -11.93
CA LEU A 43 23.45 -6.51 -12.83
C LEU A 43 23.24 -8.01 -12.64
N ARG A 44 23.23 -8.52 -11.40
CA ARG A 44 23.03 -9.94 -11.09
C ARG A 44 21.65 -10.43 -11.55
N ARG A 45 20.61 -9.62 -11.35
CA ARG A 45 19.25 -9.91 -11.85
C ARG A 45 19.22 -9.97 -13.38
N ALA A 46 19.88 -9.05 -14.07
CA ALA A 46 19.95 -9.06 -15.53
C ALA A 46 20.72 -10.27 -16.08
N ILE A 47 21.81 -10.66 -15.42
CA ILE A 47 22.57 -11.88 -15.75
C ILE A 47 21.73 -13.13 -15.52
N ALA A 48 21.04 -13.25 -14.38
CA ALA A 48 20.17 -14.38 -14.08
C ALA A 48 19.04 -14.52 -15.13
N ARG A 49 18.42 -13.41 -15.53
CA ARG A 49 17.45 -13.36 -16.64
C ARG A 49 18.04 -13.87 -17.94
N GLU A 50 19.23 -13.40 -18.33
CA GLU A 50 19.87 -13.82 -19.57
C GLU A 50 20.26 -15.30 -19.56
N ILE A 51 20.75 -15.81 -18.42
CA ILE A 51 21.04 -17.24 -18.24
C ILE A 51 19.74 -18.06 -18.39
N TYR A 52 18.67 -17.66 -17.68
CA TYR A 52 17.39 -18.35 -17.76
C TYR A 52 16.82 -18.33 -19.19
N ARG A 53 16.93 -17.20 -19.89
CA ARG A 53 16.52 -17.07 -21.30
C ARG A 53 17.24 -18.05 -22.22
N ARG A 54 18.50 -18.37 -21.94
CA ARG A 54 19.32 -19.27 -22.77
C ARG A 54 19.16 -20.75 -22.43
N GLU A 55 19.06 -21.07 -21.15
CA GLU A 55 19.14 -22.46 -20.68
C GLU A 55 17.82 -22.99 -20.09
N GLY A 56 16.84 -22.11 -19.83
CA GLY A 56 15.62 -22.44 -19.12
C GLY A 56 15.93 -22.99 -17.73
N ILE A 57 15.10 -23.93 -17.26
CA ILE A 57 15.19 -24.45 -15.89
C ILE A 57 16.51 -25.17 -15.56
N LYS A 58 17.26 -25.62 -16.58
CA LYS A 58 18.55 -26.31 -16.41
C LYS A 58 19.59 -25.45 -15.71
N CYS A 59 19.42 -24.12 -15.69
CA CYS A 59 20.31 -23.23 -14.97
C CYS A 59 20.35 -23.51 -13.46
N LEU A 60 19.25 -24.00 -12.88
CA LEU A 60 19.17 -24.35 -11.47
C LEU A 60 20.10 -25.52 -11.12
N ASP A 61 20.24 -26.51 -12.01
CA ASP A 61 21.08 -27.68 -11.75
C ASP A 61 22.56 -27.30 -11.67
N ARG A 62 22.98 -26.38 -12.54
CA ARG A 62 24.35 -25.89 -12.54
C ARG A 62 24.68 -25.10 -11.27
N VAL A 63 23.79 -24.20 -10.85
CA VAL A 63 24.01 -23.42 -9.61
C VAL A 63 23.88 -24.29 -8.37
N ALA A 64 22.99 -25.29 -8.37
CA ALA A 64 22.88 -26.27 -7.29
C ALA A 64 24.18 -27.06 -7.13
N PHE A 65 24.82 -27.47 -8.23
CA PHE A 65 26.11 -28.18 -8.19
C PHE A 65 27.22 -27.34 -7.54
N GLU A 66 27.26 -26.04 -7.82
CA GLU A 66 28.25 -25.10 -7.26
C GLU A 66 27.93 -24.68 -5.81
N GLY A 67 26.73 -25.01 -5.29
CA GLY A 67 26.33 -24.73 -3.91
C GLY A 67 26.14 -23.24 -3.58
N ASN A 68 25.92 -22.37 -4.56
CA ASN A 68 25.77 -20.93 -4.35
C ASN A 68 24.31 -20.53 -4.16
N GLU A 69 23.87 -20.41 -2.89
CA GLU A 69 22.49 -20.07 -2.52
C GLU A 69 22.03 -18.69 -3.02
N GLN A 70 22.96 -17.74 -3.14
CA GLN A 70 22.63 -16.39 -3.61
C GLN A 70 22.34 -16.36 -5.11
N ALA A 71 23.18 -17.02 -5.90
CA ALA A 71 22.93 -17.22 -7.33
C ALA A 71 21.63 -18.01 -7.54
N MET A 72 21.37 -19.01 -6.68
CA MET A 72 20.11 -19.76 -6.67
C MET A 72 18.92 -18.83 -6.45
N GLY A 73 19.01 -17.92 -5.48
CA GLY A 73 17.98 -16.92 -5.21
C GLY A 73 17.71 -15.99 -6.39
N PHE A 74 18.75 -15.50 -7.08
CA PHE A 74 18.56 -14.67 -8.28
C PHE A 74 17.85 -15.40 -9.42
N LEU A 75 18.19 -16.68 -9.64
CA LEU A 75 17.51 -17.50 -10.63
C LEU A 75 16.06 -17.77 -10.24
N PHE A 76 15.79 -18.08 -8.96
CA PHE A 76 14.42 -18.29 -8.50
C PHE A 76 13.54 -17.03 -8.60
N CYS A 77 14.05 -15.84 -8.24
CA CYS A 77 13.34 -14.58 -8.49
C CYS A 77 13.05 -14.35 -9.99
N THR A 78 14.01 -14.71 -10.85
CA THR A 78 13.87 -14.63 -12.30
C THR A 78 12.77 -15.56 -12.81
N ILE A 79 12.79 -16.83 -12.39
CA ILE A 79 11.78 -17.81 -12.77
C ILE A 79 10.42 -17.40 -12.20
N ALA A 80 10.35 -16.95 -10.95
CA ALA A 80 9.10 -16.51 -10.33
C ALA A 80 8.49 -15.33 -11.08
N SER A 81 9.31 -14.43 -11.60
CA SER A 81 8.86 -13.32 -12.46
C SER A 81 8.31 -13.83 -13.79
N ALA A 82 8.93 -14.83 -14.42
CA ALA A 82 8.57 -15.32 -15.75
C ALA A 82 7.43 -16.34 -15.73
N GLU A 83 7.52 -17.33 -14.85
CA GLU A 83 6.67 -18.51 -14.71
C GLU A 83 6.46 -18.83 -13.20
N PRO A 84 5.53 -18.13 -12.53
CA PRO A 84 5.28 -18.25 -11.09
C PRO A 84 5.01 -19.69 -10.62
N GLU A 85 4.21 -20.46 -11.36
CA GLU A 85 3.88 -21.85 -11.06
C GLU A 85 5.13 -22.75 -11.11
N LEU A 86 5.96 -22.56 -12.14
CA LEU A 86 7.19 -23.33 -12.32
C LEU A 86 8.14 -23.07 -11.15
N ALA A 87 8.35 -21.80 -10.78
CA ALA A 87 9.20 -21.43 -9.64
C ALA A 87 8.73 -22.10 -8.34
N LYS A 88 7.42 -22.07 -8.05
CA LYS A 88 6.89 -22.70 -6.84
C LYS A 88 7.07 -24.22 -6.85
N SER A 89 6.80 -24.87 -8.00
CA SER A 89 6.96 -26.31 -8.15
C SER A 89 8.42 -26.78 -7.99
N GLU A 90 9.36 -26.04 -8.54
CA GLU A 90 10.80 -26.33 -8.45
C GLU A 90 11.37 -26.09 -7.05
N LEU A 91 10.90 -25.04 -6.37
CA LEU A 91 11.25 -24.80 -4.97
C LEU A 91 10.82 -25.97 -4.08
N GLN A 92 9.59 -26.48 -4.30
CA GLN A 92 9.05 -27.63 -3.58
C GLN A 92 9.79 -28.93 -3.94
N ALA A 93 10.02 -29.20 -5.22
CA ALA A 93 10.67 -30.42 -5.71
C ALA A 93 12.10 -30.57 -5.18
N ARG A 94 12.82 -29.45 -5.04
CA ARG A 94 14.20 -29.42 -4.53
C ARG A 94 14.26 -29.46 -3.00
N GLY A 95 13.12 -29.41 -2.31
CA GLY A 95 13.06 -29.46 -0.84
C GLY A 95 13.81 -28.31 -0.17
N LEU A 96 14.00 -27.19 -0.87
CA LEU A 96 14.80 -26.08 -0.39
C LEU A 96 13.99 -25.32 0.68
N SER A 97 14.46 -25.35 1.92
CA SER A 97 14.03 -24.39 2.94
C SER A 97 14.75 -23.07 2.68
N MET A 98 14.17 -22.24 1.81
CA MET A 98 14.70 -20.91 1.58
C MET A 98 14.48 -20.01 2.80
N GLU A 99 15.41 -19.09 3.04
CA GLU A 99 15.20 -18.02 4.01
C GLU A 99 13.92 -17.25 3.67
N LEU A 100 13.16 -16.88 4.71
CA LEU A 100 11.88 -16.18 4.58
C LEU A 100 11.98 -14.94 3.68
N ASN A 101 13.10 -14.21 3.77
CA ASN A 101 13.36 -13.01 2.98
C ASN A 101 13.42 -13.30 1.48
N LEU A 102 13.97 -14.45 1.08
CA LEU A 102 14.09 -14.82 -0.32
C LEU A 102 12.73 -15.25 -0.88
N VAL A 103 11.95 -16.01 -0.12
CA VAL A 103 10.57 -16.37 -0.49
C VAL A 103 9.71 -15.11 -0.65
N LEU A 104 9.83 -14.16 0.29
CA LEU A 104 9.13 -12.87 0.20
C LEU A 104 9.54 -12.12 -1.06
N GLN A 105 10.83 -12.06 -1.39
CA GLN A 105 11.31 -11.40 -2.60
C GLN A 105 10.81 -12.06 -3.89
N MET A 106 10.77 -13.39 -3.93
CA MET A 106 10.19 -14.14 -5.06
C MET A 106 8.70 -13.84 -5.24
N THR A 107 7.94 -13.81 -4.14
CA THR A 107 6.52 -13.44 -4.16
C THR A 107 6.33 -12.02 -4.72
N ILE A 108 7.11 -11.06 -4.23
CA ILE A 108 7.06 -9.67 -4.72
C ILE A 108 7.39 -9.59 -6.21
N ASP A 109 8.47 -10.25 -6.66
CA ASP A 109 8.90 -10.21 -8.05
C ASP A 109 7.87 -10.91 -8.98
N ALA A 110 7.29 -12.03 -8.56
CA ALA A 110 6.23 -12.72 -9.29
C ALA A 110 5.00 -11.83 -9.49
N LEU A 111 4.53 -11.21 -8.40
CA LEU A 111 3.33 -10.38 -8.43
C LEU A 111 3.54 -9.11 -9.26
N LYS A 112 4.69 -8.44 -9.14
CA LYS A 112 5.03 -7.28 -9.99
C LYS A 112 5.09 -7.65 -11.46
N ALA A 113 5.72 -8.78 -11.80
CA ALA A 113 5.81 -9.23 -13.18
C ALA A 113 4.43 -9.65 -13.74
N SER A 114 3.54 -10.17 -12.90
CA SER A 114 2.17 -10.50 -13.32
C SER A 114 1.29 -9.27 -13.51
N ALA A 115 1.46 -8.21 -12.70
CA ALA A 115 0.74 -6.95 -12.87
C ALA A 115 0.97 -6.32 -14.26
N VAL A 116 2.20 -6.42 -14.80
CA VAL A 116 2.52 -5.94 -16.15
C VAL A 116 2.06 -6.87 -17.28
N ARG A 117 1.62 -8.10 -16.96
CA ARG A 117 1.02 -9.05 -17.91
C ARG A 117 -0.50 -8.98 -17.96
N GLY A 118 -1.15 -8.41 -16.94
CA GLY A 118 -2.59 -8.21 -16.91
C GLY A 118 -3.27 -8.76 -15.66
N ALA A 119 -4.55 -8.42 -15.50
CA ALA A 119 -5.36 -8.74 -14.33
C ALA A 119 -5.45 -10.25 -14.04
N SER A 120 -5.71 -11.06 -15.08
CA SER A 120 -5.83 -12.51 -14.93
C SER A 120 -4.54 -13.16 -14.41
N GLU A 121 -3.39 -12.75 -14.93
CA GLU A 121 -2.08 -13.26 -14.50
C GLU A 121 -1.76 -12.84 -13.06
N LEU A 122 -2.14 -11.62 -12.68
CA LEU A 122 -1.97 -11.14 -11.31
C LEU A 122 -2.83 -11.95 -10.33
N LEU A 123 -4.12 -12.14 -10.63
CA LEU A 123 -5.02 -12.94 -9.80
C LEU A 123 -4.53 -14.39 -9.61
N LYS A 124 -4.02 -15.02 -10.68
CA LYS A 124 -3.40 -16.35 -10.59
C LYS A 124 -2.20 -16.35 -9.64
N SER A 125 -1.35 -15.34 -9.76
CA SER A 125 -0.13 -15.21 -8.95
C SER A 125 -0.44 -14.96 -7.48
N GLU A 126 -1.46 -14.15 -7.17
CA GLU A 126 -1.95 -13.93 -5.80
C GLU A 126 -2.50 -15.22 -5.18
N ASN A 127 -3.30 -15.99 -5.94
CA ASN A 127 -3.80 -17.29 -5.48
C ASN A 127 -2.67 -18.30 -5.24
N LEU A 128 -1.60 -18.20 -6.03
CA LEU A 128 -0.46 -19.10 -5.93
C LEU A 128 0.46 -18.75 -4.76
N TRP A 129 0.80 -17.48 -4.57
CA TRP A 129 1.84 -17.04 -3.61
C TRP A 129 1.28 -16.42 -2.33
N GLY A 130 -0.03 -16.13 -2.29
CA GLY A 130 -0.69 -15.42 -1.20
C GLY A 130 -0.58 -13.90 -1.34
N GLU A 131 -0.93 -13.19 -0.27
CA GLU A 131 -0.81 -11.74 -0.22
C GLU A 131 0.66 -11.33 -0.10
N GLY A 132 1.16 -10.56 -1.07
CA GLY A 132 2.45 -9.90 -0.93
C GLY A 132 2.35 -8.78 0.12
N VAL A 133 3.03 -8.94 1.26
CA VAL A 133 3.11 -7.89 2.28
C VAL A 133 3.91 -6.71 1.72
N GLY A 134 3.33 -5.49 1.79
CA GLY A 134 4.04 -4.25 1.48
C GLY A 134 4.41 -4.07 0.00
N MET A 135 3.64 -4.66 -0.91
CA MET A 135 3.88 -4.46 -2.34
C MET A 135 3.53 -3.05 -2.75
N GLY A 136 4.49 -2.35 -3.35
CA GLY A 136 4.23 -1.19 -4.20
C GLY A 136 4.24 -1.63 -5.66
N TYR A 137 3.09 -1.70 -6.32
CA TYR A 137 3.07 -1.94 -7.77
C TYR A 137 3.50 -0.65 -8.45
N THR A 138 4.63 -0.69 -9.13
CA THR A 138 5.16 0.48 -9.85
C THR A 138 4.56 0.61 -11.24
N GLU A 139 4.00 -0.46 -11.78
CA GLU A 139 3.49 -0.53 -13.15
C GLU A 139 2.39 -1.60 -13.27
N PHE A 140 1.43 -1.33 -14.15
CA PHE A 140 0.40 -2.27 -14.61
C PHE A 140 0.42 -2.31 -16.14
N ALA A 141 -0.10 -3.39 -16.73
CA ALA A 141 -0.28 -3.48 -18.18
C ALA A 141 -1.09 -2.28 -18.72
N GLU A 142 -0.82 -1.84 -19.96
CA GLU A 142 -1.55 -0.71 -20.56
C GLU A 142 -3.05 -0.97 -20.63
N ASP A 143 -3.44 -2.21 -20.96
CA ASP A 143 -4.79 -2.75 -21.07
C ASP A 143 -5.24 -3.51 -19.80
N PHE A 144 -4.61 -3.23 -18.65
CA PHE A 144 -4.95 -3.90 -17.40
C PHE A 144 -6.42 -3.68 -17.02
N ASN A 145 -7.17 -4.78 -16.85
CA ASN A 145 -8.57 -4.75 -16.49
C ASN A 145 -8.75 -4.57 -14.96
N PHE A 146 -8.73 -3.32 -14.50
CA PHE A 146 -8.86 -2.98 -13.08
C PHE A 146 -10.17 -3.46 -12.46
N ARG A 147 -11.30 -3.38 -13.19
CA ARG A 147 -12.60 -3.84 -12.70
C ARG A 147 -12.61 -5.34 -12.43
N GLU A 148 -12.10 -6.13 -13.37
CA GLU A 148 -11.96 -7.58 -13.19
C GLU A 148 -11.11 -7.89 -11.98
N TYR A 149 -9.93 -7.27 -11.88
CA TYR A 149 -9.01 -7.47 -10.77
C TYR A 149 -9.64 -7.10 -9.41
N LEU A 150 -10.17 -5.88 -9.27
CA LEU A 150 -10.74 -5.38 -8.02
C LEU A 150 -11.94 -6.20 -7.53
N SER A 151 -12.72 -6.74 -8.47
CA SER A 151 -13.87 -7.60 -8.18
C SER A 151 -13.52 -9.00 -7.67
N GLN A 152 -12.32 -9.49 -7.99
CA GLN A 152 -11.92 -10.88 -7.71
C GLN A 152 -10.77 -11.01 -6.71
N THR A 153 -9.92 -9.99 -6.59
CA THR A 153 -8.78 -10.06 -5.68
C THR A 153 -9.25 -10.09 -4.23
N SER A 154 -8.66 -11.00 -3.46
CA SER A 154 -8.77 -11.05 -2.01
C SER A 154 -7.69 -10.21 -1.33
N SER A 155 -6.68 -9.73 -2.07
CA SER A 155 -5.54 -9.02 -1.51
C SER A 155 -5.90 -7.58 -1.14
N SER A 156 -5.94 -7.26 0.15
CA SER A 156 -6.13 -5.88 0.61
C SER A 156 -5.01 -4.96 0.11
N ALA A 157 -3.75 -5.42 0.17
CA ALA A 157 -2.61 -4.69 -0.38
C ALA A 157 -2.73 -4.49 -1.90
N GLY A 158 -3.15 -5.54 -2.61
CA GLY A 158 -3.40 -5.47 -4.04
C GLY A 158 -4.44 -4.42 -4.44
N LYS A 159 -5.54 -4.32 -3.68
CA LYS A 159 -6.56 -3.28 -3.91
C LYS A 159 -6.06 -1.88 -3.63
N VAL A 160 -5.36 -1.68 -2.51
CA VAL A 160 -4.74 -0.40 -2.14
C VAL A 160 -3.87 0.11 -3.29
N GLU A 161 -2.98 -0.73 -3.82
CA GLU A 161 -2.09 -0.35 -4.90
C GLU A 161 -2.82 -0.15 -6.24
N ALA A 162 -3.81 -0.99 -6.55
CA ALA A 162 -4.62 -0.83 -7.75
C ALA A 162 -5.41 0.49 -7.73
N PHE A 163 -6.03 0.85 -6.60
CA PHE A 163 -6.74 2.12 -6.45
C PHE A 163 -5.79 3.32 -6.48
N LYS A 164 -4.61 3.21 -5.85
CA LYS A 164 -3.57 4.24 -5.92
C LYS A 164 -3.11 4.49 -7.35
N TYR A 165 -2.78 3.43 -8.09
CA TYR A 165 -2.36 3.55 -9.48
C TYR A 165 -3.50 4.06 -10.38
N LEU A 166 -4.71 3.53 -10.21
CA LEU A 166 -5.87 3.93 -11.00
C LEU A 166 -6.22 5.40 -10.75
N ALA A 167 -6.22 5.89 -9.52
CA ALA A 167 -6.46 7.30 -9.22
C ALA A 167 -5.40 8.25 -9.81
N ALA A 168 -4.17 7.77 -9.99
CA ALA A 168 -3.11 8.51 -10.67
C ALA A 168 -3.34 8.57 -12.20
N LYS A 169 -3.73 7.44 -12.80
CA LYS A 169 -3.86 7.27 -14.26
C LYS A 169 -5.22 7.73 -14.81
N ASP A 170 -6.30 7.32 -14.17
CA ASP A 170 -7.70 7.57 -14.54
C ASP A 170 -8.56 7.81 -13.27
N PRO A 171 -8.61 9.05 -12.76
CA PRO A 171 -9.32 9.37 -11.52
C PRO A 171 -10.84 9.17 -11.62
N ASP A 172 -11.42 9.34 -12.81
CA ASP A 172 -12.87 9.19 -12.98
C ASP A 172 -13.27 7.72 -12.87
N GLU A 173 -12.49 6.82 -13.47
CA GLU A 173 -12.68 5.38 -13.34
C GLU A 173 -12.41 4.89 -11.90
N ALA A 174 -11.39 5.45 -11.22
CA ALA A 174 -11.15 5.15 -9.81
C ALA A 174 -12.35 5.53 -8.93
N ALA A 175 -12.92 6.72 -9.14
CA ALA A 175 -14.12 7.17 -8.44
C ALA A 175 -15.33 6.28 -8.73
N ALA A 176 -15.55 5.90 -9.99
CA ALA A 176 -16.62 4.95 -10.36
C ALA A 176 -16.47 3.61 -9.63
N CYS A 177 -15.26 3.06 -9.58
CA CYS A 177 -14.97 1.80 -8.87
C CYS A 177 -15.22 1.91 -7.35
N MET A 178 -14.88 3.06 -6.74
CA MET A 178 -15.18 3.32 -5.32
C MET A 178 -16.70 3.32 -5.07
N LEU A 179 -17.49 3.94 -5.94
CA LEU A 179 -18.95 4.02 -5.80
C LEU A 179 -19.64 2.66 -5.96
N GLU A 180 -19.07 1.77 -6.78
CA GLU A 180 -19.54 0.40 -6.97
C GLU A 180 -19.24 -0.51 -5.77
N GLY A 181 -18.35 -0.09 -4.87
CA GLY A 181 -18.08 -0.76 -3.61
C GLY A 181 -17.16 -1.98 -3.72
N PHE A 182 -16.19 -1.93 -4.63
CA PHE A 182 -15.23 -3.02 -4.83
C PHE A 182 -14.33 -3.33 -3.60
N GLN A 183 -14.29 -2.45 -2.60
CA GLN A 183 -14.00 -2.69 -1.18
C GLN A 183 -13.95 -1.34 -0.44
N TRP A 184 -13.64 -1.38 0.86
CA TRP A 184 -13.66 -0.22 1.74
C TRP A 184 -12.31 0.09 2.35
N GLU A 185 -12.08 1.35 2.72
CA GLU A 185 -10.81 1.91 3.18
C GLU A 185 -9.78 2.06 2.05
N ILE A 186 -10.21 2.68 0.94
CA ILE A 186 -9.39 2.89 -0.25
C ILE A 186 -9.21 4.36 -0.61
N ALA A 187 -10.00 5.26 0.00
CA ALA A 187 -9.95 6.68 -0.27
C ALA A 187 -8.57 7.31 0.04
N GLY A 188 -7.87 6.86 1.09
CA GLY A 188 -6.50 7.29 1.38
C GLY A 188 -5.51 6.90 0.29
N SER A 189 -5.65 5.69 -0.26
CA SER A 189 -4.82 5.21 -1.36
C SER A 189 -5.07 5.99 -2.64
N MET A 190 -6.33 6.29 -2.95
CA MET A 190 -6.72 7.15 -4.07
C MET A 190 -6.16 8.58 -3.91
N LEU A 191 -6.21 9.14 -2.69
CA LEU A 191 -5.64 10.44 -2.37
C LEU A 191 -4.14 10.48 -2.65
N ASP A 192 -3.39 9.46 -2.23
CA ASP A 192 -1.95 9.36 -2.47
C ASP A 192 -1.62 9.22 -3.96
N GLY A 193 -2.38 8.38 -4.67
CA GLY A 193 -2.27 8.21 -6.12
C GLY A 193 -2.48 9.51 -6.87
N ARG A 194 -3.58 10.21 -6.57
CA ARG A 194 -3.89 11.50 -7.19
C ARG A 194 -2.86 12.57 -6.83
N SER A 195 -2.38 12.57 -5.59
CA SER A 195 -1.37 13.53 -5.10
C SER A 195 -0.07 13.45 -5.89
N ALA A 196 0.33 12.24 -6.32
CA ALA A 196 1.56 12.03 -7.09
C ALA A 196 1.54 12.69 -8.47
N VAL A 197 0.36 12.96 -9.04
CA VAL A 197 0.20 13.51 -10.39
C VAL A 197 -0.29 14.96 -10.36
N ALA A 198 -1.31 15.27 -9.57
CA ALA A 198 -1.96 16.58 -9.54
C ALA A 198 -1.45 17.50 -8.42
N GLY A 199 -0.63 16.98 -7.50
CA GLY A 199 -0.25 17.65 -6.26
C GLY A 199 -1.31 17.51 -5.17
N ARG A 200 -0.87 17.68 -3.91
CA ARG A 200 -1.67 17.37 -2.72
C ARG A 200 -2.96 18.20 -2.61
N GLN A 201 -2.90 19.49 -2.94
CA GLN A 201 -4.04 20.40 -2.83
C GLN A 201 -5.19 20.02 -3.77
N GLU A 202 -4.88 19.78 -5.04
CA GLU A 202 -5.89 19.36 -6.03
C GLU A 202 -6.42 17.96 -5.73
N ALA A 203 -5.56 17.07 -5.23
CA ALA A 203 -5.98 15.74 -4.80
C ALA A 203 -6.97 15.78 -3.61
N ILE A 204 -6.74 16.64 -2.61
CA ILE A 204 -7.66 16.84 -1.48
C ILE A 204 -9.00 17.37 -1.96
N LYS A 205 -8.99 18.38 -2.84
CA LYS A 205 -10.23 18.94 -3.39
C LYS A 205 -11.04 17.89 -4.15
N TRP A 206 -10.39 17.18 -5.06
CA TRP A 206 -11.01 16.09 -5.81
C TRP A 206 -11.59 15.01 -4.88
N MET A 207 -10.81 14.57 -3.89
CA MET A 207 -11.26 13.54 -2.95
C MET A 207 -12.44 13.99 -2.10
N ALA A 208 -12.48 15.26 -1.66
CA ALA A 208 -13.61 15.83 -0.93
C ALA A 208 -14.90 15.87 -1.78
N ASP A 209 -14.79 16.07 -3.09
CA ASP A 209 -15.92 16.00 -4.01
C ASP A 209 -16.39 14.55 -4.22
N GLU A 210 -15.47 13.60 -4.39
CA GLU A 210 -15.81 12.19 -4.62
C GLU A 210 -16.37 11.50 -3.37
N ILE A 211 -15.83 11.79 -2.18
CA ILE A 211 -16.30 11.18 -0.93
C ILE A 211 -17.75 11.55 -0.62
N GLY A 212 -18.20 12.75 -1.02
CA GLY A 212 -19.58 13.20 -0.89
C GLY A 212 -20.56 12.36 -1.73
N LYS A 213 -20.08 11.66 -2.76
CA LYS A 213 -20.88 10.78 -3.62
C LYS A 213 -20.94 9.34 -3.09
N VAL A 214 -20.02 8.94 -2.21
CA VAL A 214 -19.97 7.60 -1.62
C VAL A 214 -21.25 7.33 -0.82
N PRO A 215 -21.90 6.16 -0.93
CA PRO A 215 -23.09 5.85 -0.14
C PRO A 215 -22.86 5.94 1.38
N ASP A 216 -23.82 6.47 2.12
CA ASP A 216 -23.70 6.76 3.57
C ASP A 216 -23.20 5.58 4.41
N ARG A 217 -23.62 4.36 4.07
CA ARG A 217 -23.23 3.11 4.76
C ARG A 217 -21.72 2.82 4.71
N TYR A 218 -21.00 3.47 3.79
CA TYR A 218 -19.56 3.30 3.59
C TYR A 218 -18.77 4.59 3.78
N ARG A 219 -19.41 5.75 3.59
CA ARG A 219 -18.75 7.06 3.65
C ARG A 219 -17.96 7.28 4.95
N LYS A 220 -18.51 6.88 6.10
CA LYS A 220 -17.80 7.00 7.40
C LYS A 220 -16.49 6.22 7.45
N MET A 221 -16.45 5.04 6.85
CA MET A 221 -15.27 4.19 6.80
C MET A 221 -14.19 4.79 5.89
N GLU A 222 -14.58 5.31 4.73
CA GLU A 222 -13.65 6.02 3.83
C GLU A 222 -13.13 7.33 4.44
N LEU A 223 -13.96 8.08 5.17
CA LEU A 223 -13.51 9.27 5.90
C LEU A 223 -12.51 8.94 7.00
N ASN A 224 -12.67 7.78 7.66
CA ASN A 224 -11.68 7.29 8.63
C ASN A 224 -10.37 6.93 7.94
N ASP A 225 -10.43 6.23 6.82
CA ASP A 225 -9.24 5.90 6.04
C ASP A 225 -8.51 7.16 5.55
N LEU A 226 -9.22 8.14 4.99
CA LEU A 226 -8.65 9.44 4.61
C LEU A 226 -7.95 10.14 5.78
N ALA A 227 -8.55 10.11 6.96
CA ALA A 227 -8.00 10.75 8.14
C ALA A 227 -6.65 10.14 8.59
N ARG A 228 -6.42 8.85 8.32
CA ARG A 228 -5.13 8.18 8.57
C ARG A 228 -4.03 8.65 7.62
N HIS A 229 -4.41 9.03 6.41
CA HIS A 229 -3.49 9.45 5.35
C HIS A 229 -3.24 10.96 5.30
N CYS A 230 -4.03 11.76 6.04
CA CYS A 230 -3.85 13.20 6.13
C CYS A 230 -2.96 13.58 7.33
N ASP A 231 -1.98 14.46 7.10
CA ASP A 231 -1.28 15.17 8.19
C ASP A 231 -2.15 16.32 8.75
N ALA A 232 -1.60 17.17 9.63
CA ALA A 232 -2.35 18.29 10.21
C ALA A 232 -2.82 19.31 9.17
N ARG A 233 -1.95 19.66 8.20
CA ARG A 233 -2.26 20.63 7.15
C ARG A 233 -3.28 20.07 6.16
N ASP A 234 -3.12 18.82 5.78
CA ASP A 234 -4.05 18.11 4.91
C ASP A 234 -5.43 18.00 5.57
N SER A 235 -5.45 17.73 6.89
CA SER A 235 -6.70 17.63 7.66
C SER A 235 -7.46 18.96 7.67
N GLU A 236 -6.77 20.09 7.86
CA GLU A 236 -7.37 21.42 7.73
C GLU A 236 -7.95 21.66 6.33
N MET A 237 -7.17 21.34 5.29
CA MET A 237 -7.61 21.53 3.92
C MET A 237 -8.83 20.66 3.60
N MET A 238 -8.80 19.38 3.96
CA MET A 238 -9.91 18.46 3.78
C MET A 238 -11.17 18.95 4.50
N MET A 239 -11.04 19.37 5.75
CA MET A 239 -12.13 19.95 6.54
C MET A 239 -12.79 21.16 5.87
N ASN A 240 -12.00 22.00 5.20
CA ASN A 240 -12.49 23.17 4.47
C ASN A 240 -13.15 22.81 3.12
N GLN A 241 -12.78 21.68 2.50
CA GLN A 241 -13.37 21.23 1.22
C GLN A 241 -14.63 20.37 1.41
N LEU A 242 -14.72 19.60 2.49
CA LEU A 242 -15.89 18.77 2.77
C LEU A 242 -17.15 19.63 2.92
N GLY A 243 -18.14 19.40 2.04
CA GLY A 243 -19.36 20.19 1.98
C GLY A 243 -20.31 19.90 3.15
N ALA A 244 -20.61 18.63 3.40
CA ALA A 244 -21.59 18.23 4.41
C ALA A 244 -21.01 18.38 5.83
N ARG A 245 -21.82 18.98 6.73
CA ARG A 245 -21.43 19.14 8.14
C ARG A 245 -21.13 17.79 8.81
N GLN A 246 -21.88 16.74 8.47
CA GLN A 246 -21.71 15.42 9.05
C GLN A 246 -20.39 14.78 8.60
N ASP A 247 -20.03 14.89 7.32
CA ASP A 247 -18.75 14.36 6.81
C ASP A 247 -17.55 15.05 7.47
N ARG A 248 -17.61 16.38 7.64
CA ARG A 248 -16.62 17.13 8.42
C ARG A 248 -16.50 16.61 9.85
N LEU A 249 -17.62 16.28 10.48
CA LEU A 249 -17.67 15.78 11.85
C LEU A 249 -17.04 14.38 11.94
N ASP A 250 -17.44 13.44 11.08
CA ASP A 250 -16.89 12.08 11.03
C ASP A 250 -15.39 12.08 10.70
N PHE A 251 -14.96 12.94 9.78
CA PHE A 251 -13.54 13.13 9.46
C PHE A 251 -12.73 13.70 10.63
N ALA A 252 -13.26 14.71 11.32
CA ALA A 252 -12.61 15.32 12.49
C ALA A 252 -12.47 14.32 13.64
N VAL A 253 -13.52 13.57 13.96
CA VAL A 253 -13.50 12.52 15.00
C VAL A 253 -12.45 11.47 14.66
N SER A 254 -12.37 11.05 13.40
CA SER A 254 -11.38 10.07 12.94
C SER A 254 -9.96 10.63 13.00
N SER A 255 -9.76 11.87 12.58
CA SER A 255 -8.46 12.56 12.60
C SER A 255 -7.88 12.69 13.99
N ILE A 256 -8.72 12.99 14.98
CA ILE A 256 -8.31 13.11 16.38
C ILE A 256 -8.02 11.74 17.00
N SER A 257 -8.77 10.71 16.62
CA SER A 257 -8.55 9.32 17.08
C SER A 257 -7.18 8.75 16.68
N GLN A 258 -6.49 9.37 15.71
CA GLN A 258 -5.15 8.98 15.28
C GLN A 258 -4.02 9.62 16.11
N PHE A 259 -4.34 10.34 17.19
CA PHE A 259 -3.44 10.88 18.22
C PHE A 259 -2.05 11.34 17.75
N ARG A 260 -2.01 12.50 17.10
CA ARG A 260 -0.79 13.29 16.96
C ARG A 260 -1.07 14.71 17.46
N ASP A 261 -0.28 15.19 18.43
CA ASP A 261 -0.46 16.51 19.06
C ASP A 261 -0.61 17.64 18.02
N GLU A 262 0.08 17.51 16.87
CA GLU A 262 0.05 18.46 15.74
C GLU A 262 -1.34 18.68 15.12
N LYS A 263 -2.24 17.67 15.14
CA LYS A 263 -3.58 17.82 14.56
C LYS A 263 -4.50 18.66 15.45
N ILE A 264 -4.24 18.71 16.76
CA ILE A 264 -5.13 19.29 17.76
C ILE A 264 -5.12 20.82 17.72
N GLU A 265 -3.98 21.43 17.36
CA GLU A 265 -3.87 22.89 17.23
C GLU A 265 -4.88 23.46 16.25
N TYR A 266 -5.05 22.83 15.09
CA TYR A 266 -6.06 23.24 14.11
C TYR A 266 -7.48 23.08 14.67
N PHE A 267 -7.82 21.91 15.26
CA PHE A 267 -9.16 21.68 15.81
C PHE A 267 -9.52 22.68 16.91
N ALA A 268 -8.53 23.18 17.67
CA ALA A 268 -8.71 24.24 18.66
C ALA A 268 -9.08 25.60 18.05
N THR A 269 -8.91 25.82 16.75
CA THR A 269 -9.34 27.04 16.05
C THR A 269 -10.78 26.97 15.53
N LEU A 270 -11.38 25.78 15.51
CA LEU A 270 -12.75 25.59 15.00
C LEU A 270 -13.81 26.23 15.92
N PRO A 271 -15.01 26.55 15.39
CA PRO A 271 -16.11 27.07 16.19
C PRO A 271 -16.43 26.16 17.38
N GLU A 272 -16.70 26.75 18.54
CA GLU A 272 -16.88 26.03 19.80
C GLU A 272 -17.94 24.92 19.72
N GLU A 273 -19.09 25.20 19.11
CA GLU A 273 -20.16 24.22 18.91
C GLU A 273 -19.69 23.00 18.11
N PHE A 274 -18.80 23.22 17.13
CA PHE A 274 -18.22 22.14 16.35
C PHE A 274 -17.23 21.32 17.19
N ARG A 275 -16.36 21.99 17.95
CA ARG A 275 -15.42 21.33 18.88
C ARG A 275 -16.15 20.46 19.90
N ILE A 276 -17.24 20.97 20.48
CA ILE A 276 -18.12 20.23 21.40
C ILE A 276 -18.74 19.02 20.70
N SER A 277 -19.22 19.18 19.45
CA SER A 277 -19.79 18.06 18.68
C SER A 277 -18.77 16.95 18.41
N VAL A 278 -17.55 17.33 18.02
CA VAL A 278 -16.45 16.39 17.77
C VAL A 278 -16.10 15.63 19.04
N MET A 279 -15.96 16.33 20.17
CA MET A 279 -15.62 15.68 21.44
C MET A 279 -16.73 14.76 21.95
N ASN A 280 -18.00 15.16 21.83
CA ASN A 280 -19.12 14.27 22.15
C ASN A 280 -19.03 12.94 21.39
N GLN A 281 -18.85 13.00 20.07
CA GLN A 281 -18.81 11.80 19.24
C GLN A 281 -17.54 10.97 19.46
N TRP A 282 -16.41 11.62 19.67
CA TRP A 282 -15.17 10.94 19.98
C TRP A 282 -15.24 10.21 21.33
N LEU A 283 -15.76 10.86 22.39
CA LEU A 283 -15.96 10.24 23.71
C LEU A 283 -16.93 9.05 23.63
N GLU A 284 -17.99 9.14 22.83
CA GLU A 284 -18.91 8.02 22.61
C GLU A 284 -18.23 6.87 21.84
N SER A 285 -17.39 7.17 20.85
CA SER A 285 -16.62 6.15 20.13
C SER A 285 -15.65 5.39 21.03
N ILE A 286 -15.03 6.08 21.99
CA ILE A 286 -14.17 5.50 23.01
C ILE A 286 -14.94 4.58 23.95
N ARG A 287 -16.14 5.00 24.39
CA ARG A 287 -17.00 4.22 25.28
C ARG A 287 -17.31 2.85 24.69
N LEU A 288 -17.58 2.80 23.38
CA LEU A 288 -17.97 1.59 22.66
C LEU A 288 -16.80 0.65 22.35
N THR A 289 -15.56 1.15 22.31
CA THR A 289 -14.41 0.40 21.78
C THR A 289 -13.47 -0.16 22.85
N ASN A 290 -13.72 0.04 24.16
CA ASN A 290 -12.82 -0.37 25.27
C ASN A 290 -11.40 0.23 25.22
N TRP A 291 -11.05 1.02 24.20
CA TRP A 291 -9.72 1.58 23.97
C TRP A 291 -9.42 2.85 24.79
N GLY A 292 -10.43 3.48 25.40
CA GLY A 292 -10.23 4.68 26.23
C GLY A 292 -10.85 4.55 27.62
N LYS A 293 -10.20 3.76 28.47
CA LYS A 293 -10.37 3.84 29.92
C LYS A 293 -9.37 4.79 30.57
N ASP A 294 -8.81 5.73 29.82
CA ASP A 294 -7.89 6.74 30.35
C ASP A 294 -8.55 8.13 30.39
N PRO A 295 -9.18 8.49 31.53
CA PRO A 295 -9.74 9.81 31.75
C PRO A 295 -8.74 10.95 31.58
N GLU A 296 -7.44 10.72 31.82
CA GLU A 296 -6.42 11.76 31.70
C GLU A 296 -6.22 12.19 30.25
N MET A 297 -6.31 11.23 29.31
CA MET A 297 -6.25 11.51 27.88
C MET A 297 -7.45 12.36 27.41
N ALA A 298 -8.66 12.03 27.88
CA ALA A 298 -9.85 12.82 27.58
C ALA A 298 -9.74 14.25 28.12
N LEU A 299 -9.27 14.41 29.36
CA LEU A 299 -8.99 15.71 29.99
C LEU A 299 -7.99 16.53 29.17
N LYS A 300 -6.85 15.92 28.81
CA LYS A 300 -5.80 16.57 28.00
C LYS A 300 -6.35 17.07 26.67
N MET A 301 -7.14 16.26 25.98
CA MET A 301 -7.72 16.66 24.71
C MET A 301 -8.75 17.78 24.84
N MET A 302 -9.58 17.76 25.88
CA MET A 302 -10.56 18.82 26.11
C MET A 302 -9.89 20.17 26.40
N ASP A 303 -8.81 20.14 27.18
CA ASP A 303 -7.95 21.31 27.41
C ASP A 303 -7.32 21.82 26.11
N GLN A 304 -6.70 20.93 25.33
CA GLN A 304 -6.08 21.29 24.06
C GLN A 304 -7.10 21.82 23.03
N MET A 305 -8.33 21.30 23.01
CA MET A 305 -9.43 21.80 22.18
C MET A 305 -10.12 23.05 22.72
N LYS A 306 -9.64 23.59 23.86
CA LYS A 306 -10.18 24.80 24.51
C LYS A 306 -11.68 24.70 24.78
N ILE A 307 -12.13 23.54 25.25
CA ILE A 307 -13.53 23.33 25.65
C ILE A 307 -13.68 23.82 27.10
N PRO A 308 -14.63 24.73 27.39
CA PRO A 308 -14.83 25.25 28.75
C PRO A 308 -15.06 24.13 29.77
N ALA A 309 -14.50 24.26 30.97
CA ALA A 309 -14.64 23.27 32.05
C ALA A 309 -16.11 23.03 32.46
N GLU A 310 -17.00 23.98 32.21
CA GLU A 310 -18.44 23.83 32.45
C GLU A 310 -19.10 22.83 31.49
N GLN A 311 -18.58 22.73 30.26
CA GLN A 311 -19.00 21.72 29.28
C GLN A 311 -18.36 20.36 29.57
N TYR A 312 -17.23 20.34 30.29
CA TYR A 312 -16.53 19.12 30.70
C TYR A 312 -17.39 18.23 31.60
N GLU A 313 -18.04 18.80 32.62
CA GLU A 313 -18.94 18.02 33.50
C GLU A 313 -20.19 17.50 32.77
N ALA A 314 -20.73 18.26 31.82
CA ALA A 314 -21.86 17.83 31.01
C ALA A 314 -21.47 16.63 30.10
N LEU A 315 -20.28 16.69 29.51
CA LEU A 315 -19.71 15.63 28.68
C LEU A 315 -19.40 14.35 29.48
N LEU A 316 -18.93 14.48 30.72
CA LEU A 316 -18.75 13.34 31.64
C LEU A 316 -20.07 12.72 32.12
N LYS A 317 -21.13 13.50 32.31
CA LYS A 317 -22.46 12.96 32.71
C LYS A 317 -23.07 12.08 31.63
N VAL A 318 -22.81 12.39 30.35
CA VAL A 318 -23.18 11.52 29.23
C VAL A 318 -22.41 10.18 29.29
N GLN A 319 -21.17 10.17 29.80
CA GLN A 319 -20.36 8.95 29.95
C GLN A 319 -20.77 8.06 31.13
N SER A 320 -21.30 8.61 32.22
CA SER A 320 -21.62 7.85 33.44
C SER A 320 -22.98 7.14 33.41
N GLY A 321 -23.76 7.28 32.32
CA GLY A 321 -25.05 6.60 32.18
C GLY A 321 -26.10 7.04 33.20
N VAL A 322 -25.94 8.21 33.83
CA VAL A 322 -26.98 8.77 34.69
C VAL A 322 -28.00 9.47 33.79
N ALA A 323 -28.92 8.67 33.26
CA ALA A 323 -30.21 9.17 32.83
C ALA A 323 -30.88 9.83 34.06
N ASN A 324 -31.25 11.10 33.93
CA ASN A 324 -32.32 11.66 34.75
C ASN A 324 -33.66 11.14 34.23
#